data_AF-A0A1G3M4Q4-F1
#
_entry.id   AF-A0A1G3M4Q4-F1
#
_cell.length_a   1.000
_cell.length_b   1.000
_cell.length_c   1.000
_cell.angle_alpha   90.00
_cell.angle_beta   90.00
_cell.angle_gamma   90.00
#
_symmetry.space_group_name_H-M   'P 1'
#
loop_
_entity.id
_entity.type
_entity.pdbx_description
1 polymer ?
#
loop_
_entity_poly.entity_id
_entity_poly.type
_entity_poly.pdbx_seq_one_letter_code
_entity_poly.pdbx_strand_id
1 'polypeptide(L)'
;MQITSMTTVLTTTNAGDPKVAAQLASLTEEPSGTLLSAHVHKVGEERGAGAEKRVYGDATVHVLVWTGFSYRALIERSQMKLRALLDKGGLIGKLAQAAWKEHPETTVENACEALQETQEWFHRVLAGTAVNGEAVPAADDLPPLWKPLEVNGVRVRGARVYNGPFRPFRPDDPRAPKPGTVYVQGVKLGEVVVTPAPHGEWKPDSKPKTIAKRILRAQLPVGLFVQYKLDPERLVDLRVGAEASAAAKIGGIAIEPEALRSLFKVAP
;
A
#
# COMPACT_ATOMS: atom_id res chain seq x y z
N MET A 1 18.16 12.67 -43.47
CA MET A 1 16.78 12.55 -42.98
C MET A 1 16.33 11.12 -43.21
N GLN A 2 16.32 10.30 -42.16
CA GLN A 2 15.42 9.15 -42.01
C GLN A 2 15.54 8.68 -40.56
N ILE A 3 14.70 9.29 -39.72
CA ILE A 3 14.32 8.74 -38.42
C ILE A 3 13.30 7.66 -38.76
N THR A 4 13.68 6.40 -38.59
CA THR A 4 12.73 5.30 -38.61
C THR A 4 12.46 4.92 -37.15
N SER A 5 11.49 5.62 -36.58
CA SER A 5 10.73 5.22 -35.41
C SER A 5 9.99 3.90 -35.65
N MET A 6 9.53 3.27 -34.56
CA MET A 6 8.56 2.14 -34.43
C MET A 6 9.27 0.82 -34.02
N THR A 7 8.94 0.11 -32.94
CA THR A 7 7.69 -0.02 -32.18
C THR A 7 7.98 -0.75 -30.85
N THR A 8 7.67 -0.08 -29.74
CA THR A 8 6.82 -0.59 -28.66
C THR A 8 7.07 -2.03 -28.18
N VAL A 9 8.03 -2.22 -27.26
CA VAL A 9 7.80 -3.19 -26.19
C VAL A 9 7.14 -2.44 -25.04
N LEU A 10 5.81 -2.28 -25.10
CA LEU A 10 5.02 -2.10 -23.90
C LEU A 10 5.14 -3.41 -23.13
N THR A 11 6.20 -3.56 -22.34
CA THR A 11 6.28 -4.63 -21.34
C THR A 11 5.19 -4.32 -20.33
N THR A 12 4.00 -4.83 -20.57
CA THR A 12 2.82 -4.68 -19.69
C THR A 12 3.03 -5.27 -18.29
N THR A 13 4.23 -5.79 -18.01
CA THR A 13 4.70 -6.28 -16.73
C THR A 13 6.12 -5.79 -16.49
N ASN A 14 6.43 -5.50 -15.23
CA ASN A 14 7.66 -4.82 -14.81
C ASN A 14 8.79 -5.83 -14.54
N ALA A 15 8.53 -7.13 -14.73
CA ALA A 15 9.44 -8.23 -14.42
C ALA A 15 10.71 -8.26 -15.31
N GLY A 16 10.68 -7.57 -16.45
CA GLY A 16 11.81 -7.47 -17.38
C GLY A 16 12.40 -6.07 -17.53
N ASP A 17 11.98 -5.08 -16.74
CA ASP A 17 12.50 -3.71 -16.83
C ASP A 17 13.89 -3.64 -16.16
N PRO A 18 14.98 -3.34 -16.91
CA PRO A 18 16.33 -3.35 -16.35
C PRO A 18 16.58 -2.26 -15.30
N LYS A 19 15.88 -1.11 -15.39
CA LYS A 19 16.02 -0.01 -14.42
C LYS A 19 15.38 -0.40 -13.09
N VAL A 20 14.17 -0.96 -13.16
CA VAL A 20 13.47 -1.49 -11.98
C VAL A 20 14.27 -2.62 -11.34
N ALA A 21 14.80 -3.56 -12.15
CA ALA A 21 15.60 -4.67 -11.64
C ALA A 21 16.89 -4.19 -10.95
N ALA A 22 17.63 -3.24 -11.54
CA ALA A 22 18.88 -2.73 -10.97
C ALA A 22 18.65 -2.02 -9.63
N GLN A 23 17.61 -1.17 -9.53
CA GLN A 23 17.31 -0.43 -8.31
C GLN A 23 16.73 -1.32 -7.21
N LEU A 24 15.98 -2.35 -7.57
CA LEU A 24 15.47 -3.34 -6.62
C LEU A 24 16.57 -4.31 -6.16
N ALA A 25 17.57 -4.62 -6.99
CA ALA A 25 18.71 -5.44 -6.57
C ALA A 25 19.45 -4.85 -5.36
N SER A 26 19.56 -3.52 -5.25
CA SER A 26 20.15 -2.87 -4.07
C SER A 26 19.32 -2.96 -2.79
N LEU A 27 18.07 -3.45 -2.84
CA LEU A 27 17.27 -3.72 -1.63
C LEU A 27 17.55 -5.10 -1.02
N THR A 28 18.42 -5.90 -1.64
CA THR A 28 18.71 -7.27 -1.21
C THR A 28 19.66 -7.34 -0.01
N GLU A 29 20.39 -6.25 0.28
CA GLU A 29 21.52 -6.25 1.22
C GLU A 29 21.17 -5.86 2.66
N GLU A 30 19.97 -5.32 2.94
CA GLU A 30 19.66 -4.71 4.25
C GLU A 30 18.60 -5.49 5.07
N PRO A 31 18.98 -6.16 6.18
CA PRO A 31 18.05 -6.93 7.00
C PRO A 31 17.10 -6.08 7.87
N SER A 32 17.43 -4.81 8.11
CA SER A 32 16.66 -3.91 8.99
C SER A 32 15.54 -3.13 8.28
N GLY A 33 15.46 -3.24 6.95
CA GLY A 33 14.63 -2.42 6.10
C GLY A 33 15.43 -1.27 5.47
N THR A 34 14.83 -0.60 4.49
CA THR A 34 15.52 0.42 3.70
C THR A 34 14.53 1.44 3.14
N LEU A 35 15.04 2.62 2.81
CA LEU A 35 14.25 3.68 2.19
C LEU A 35 14.05 3.39 0.70
N LEU A 36 12.83 3.64 0.25
CA LEU A 36 12.46 3.62 -1.14
C LEU A 36 11.68 4.90 -1.45
N SER A 37 12.13 5.61 -2.47
CA SER A 37 11.48 6.81 -2.99
C SER A 37 10.97 6.50 -4.38
N ALA A 38 9.70 6.81 -4.66
CA ALA A 38 9.13 6.60 -5.99
C ALA A 38 8.28 7.78 -6.44
N HIS A 39 8.37 8.10 -7.73
CA HIS A 39 7.42 8.98 -8.41
C HIS A 39 6.40 8.08 -9.12
N VAL A 40 5.16 8.12 -8.63
CA VAL A 40 4.10 7.21 -9.08
C VAL A 40 2.94 8.02 -9.65
N HIS A 41 2.52 7.66 -10.85
CA HIS A 41 1.25 8.12 -11.41
C HIS A 41 0.09 7.30 -10.82
N LYS A 42 -0.72 7.94 -9.97
CA LYS A 42 -2.00 7.42 -9.48
C LYS A 42 -3.00 7.53 -10.62
N VAL A 43 -3.52 6.42 -11.10
CA VAL A 43 -4.56 6.43 -12.12
C VAL A 43 -5.88 6.84 -11.49
N GLY A 44 -6.46 7.90 -12.02
CA GLY A 44 -7.76 8.37 -11.59
C GLY A 44 -8.91 7.47 -12.01
N GLU A 45 -10.09 7.76 -11.48
CA GLU A 45 -11.31 7.06 -11.79
C GLU A 45 -12.29 7.97 -12.53
N GLU A 46 -12.81 7.49 -13.66
CA GLU A 46 -13.88 8.17 -14.38
C GLU A 46 -15.18 8.10 -13.56
N ARG A 47 -15.82 9.26 -13.39
CA ARG A 47 -17.09 9.44 -12.66
C ARG A 47 -17.97 10.47 -13.36
N GLY A 48 -19.27 10.42 -13.10
CA GLY A 48 -20.28 11.25 -13.75
C GLY A 48 -21.04 10.51 -14.84
N ALA A 49 -22.07 11.16 -15.40
CA ALA A 49 -22.92 10.62 -16.46
C ALA A 49 -22.82 11.47 -17.72
N GLY A 50 -22.92 10.83 -18.89
CA GLY A 50 -22.96 11.51 -20.19
C GLY A 50 -21.78 12.45 -20.42
N ALA A 51 -22.08 13.71 -20.77
CA ALA A 51 -21.09 14.74 -21.07
C ALA A 51 -20.34 15.28 -19.84
N GLU A 52 -20.78 14.96 -18.62
CA GLU A 52 -20.16 15.42 -17.38
C GLU A 52 -19.12 14.43 -16.81
N LYS A 53 -18.77 13.40 -17.59
CA LYS A 53 -17.73 12.45 -17.20
C LYS A 53 -16.39 13.15 -16.99
N ARG A 54 -15.80 12.94 -15.81
CA ARG A 54 -14.51 13.50 -15.40
C ARG A 54 -13.66 12.43 -14.74
N VAL A 55 -12.35 12.56 -14.88
CA VAL A 55 -11.37 11.67 -14.22
C VAL A 55 -10.89 12.32 -12.92
N TYR A 56 -11.12 11.66 -11.79
CA TYR A 56 -10.74 12.14 -10.46
C TYR A 56 -9.59 11.32 -9.90
N GLY A 57 -8.68 11.95 -9.14
CA GLY A 57 -7.55 11.26 -8.50
C GLY A 57 -6.39 10.91 -9.43
N ASP A 58 -6.39 11.41 -10.67
CA ASP A 58 -5.34 11.21 -11.67
C ASP A 58 -4.15 12.15 -11.39
N ALA A 59 -3.24 11.71 -10.52
CA ALA A 59 -2.20 12.58 -9.96
C ALA A 59 -0.83 11.91 -10.01
N THR A 60 0.22 12.71 -10.13
CA THR A 60 1.60 12.24 -9.91
C THR A 60 2.00 12.58 -8.49
N VAL A 61 2.45 11.58 -7.74
CA VAL A 61 2.94 11.77 -6.37
C VAL A 61 4.38 11.31 -6.24
N HIS A 62 5.12 11.99 -5.37
CA HIS A 62 6.40 11.55 -4.89
C HIS A 62 6.21 11.00 -3.48
N VAL A 63 6.49 9.70 -3.30
CA VAL A 63 6.29 8.98 -2.05
C VAL A 63 7.64 8.54 -1.49
N LEU A 64 7.74 8.57 -0.15
CA LEU A 64 8.84 7.95 0.59
C LEU A 64 8.28 6.81 1.44
N VAL A 65 8.90 5.65 1.33
CA VAL A 65 8.44 4.40 1.94
C VAL A 65 9.61 3.71 2.64
N TRP A 66 9.36 3.19 3.84
CA TRP A 66 10.25 2.23 4.49
C TRP A 66 9.84 0.81 4.10
N THR A 67 10.71 0.06 3.45
CA THR A 67 10.44 -1.30 2.94
C THR A 67 11.39 -2.33 3.56
N GLY A 68 11.22 -3.61 3.21
CA GLY A 68 12.11 -4.71 3.61
C GLY A 68 11.95 -5.25 5.03
N PHE A 69 10.98 -4.74 5.81
CA PHE A 69 10.66 -5.22 7.16
C PHE A 69 9.65 -6.38 7.15
N SER A 70 9.55 -7.09 8.28
CA SER A 70 8.55 -8.16 8.47
C SER A 70 7.14 -7.58 8.68
N TYR A 71 6.22 -7.84 7.74
CA TYR A 71 4.82 -7.46 7.89
C TYR A 71 4.19 -8.04 9.16
N ARG A 72 4.52 -9.30 9.49
CA ARG A 72 4.09 -9.93 10.74
C ARG A 72 4.49 -9.10 11.96
N ALA A 73 5.74 -8.62 12.01
CA ALA A 73 6.20 -7.78 13.10
C ALA A 73 5.46 -6.42 13.18
N LEU A 74 5.03 -5.86 12.04
CA LEU A 74 4.17 -4.67 12.01
C LEU A 74 2.77 -4.98 12.60
N ILE A 75 2.24 -6.18 12.35
CA ILE A 75 0.96 -6.62 12.91
C ILE A 75 1.07 -6.85 14.41
N GLU A 76 2.16 -7.46 14.89
CA GLU A 76 2.44 -7.62 16.32
C GLU A 76 2.48 -6.25 17.02
N ARG A 77 3.19 -5.26 16.43
CA ARG A 77 3.21 -3.88 16.94
C ARG A 77 1.83 -3.24 16.95
N SER A 78 1.04 -3.47 15.90
CA SER A 78 -0.32 -2.95 15.80
C SER A 78 -1.26 -3.58 16.82
N GLN A 79 -1.12 -4.88 17.08
CA GLN A 79 -1.89 -5.58 18.10
C GLN A 79 -1.52 -5.08 19.51
N MET A 80 -0.23 -4.87 19.80
CA MET A 80 0.20 -4.28 21.07
C MET A 80 -0.36 -2.87 21.27
N LYS A 81 -0.30 -2.01 20.25
CA LYS A 81 -0.87 -0.64 20.32
C LYS A 81 -2.39 -0.69 20.50
N LEU A 82 -3.09 -1.59 19.80
CA LEU A 82 -4.53 -1.75 19.94
C LEU A 82 -4.92 -2.17 21.37
N ARG A 83 -4.20 -3.13 21.97
CA ARG A 83 -4.40 -3.51 23.38
C ARG A 83 -4.21 -2.32 24.32
N ALA A 84 -3.12 -1.57 24.16
CA ALA A 84 -2.89 -0.37 24.96
C ALA A 84 -3.97 0.71 24.79
N LEU A 85 -4.58 0.84 23.61
CA LEU A 85 -5.72 1.73 23.38
C LEU A 85 -7.00 1.24 24.07
N LEU A 86 -7.21 -0.08 24.11
CA LEU A 86 -8.34 -0.70 24.82
C LEU A 86 -8.19 -0.55 26.34
N ASP A 87 -6.99 -0.80 26.87
CA ASP A 87 -6.69 -0.71 28.30
C ASP A 87 -6.89 0.70 28.86
N LYS A 88 -6.67 1.74 28.03
CA LYS A 88 -6.95 3.15 28.38
C LYS A 88 -8.44 3.48 28.48
N GLY A 89 -9.32 2.60 28.00
CA GLY A 89 -10.77 2.80 28.01
C GLY A 89 -11.28 3.84 27.00
N GLY A 90 -12.59 3.75 26.73
CA GLY A 90 -13.31 4.73 25.89
C GLY A 90 -12.99 4.69 24.38
N LEU A 91 -12.19 3.72 23.91
CA LEU A 91 -11.83 3.59 22.49
C LEU A 91 -13.08 3.50 21.59
N ILE A 92 -14.03 2.65 21.95
CA ILE A 92 -15.25 2.41 21.16
C ILE A 92 -16.08 3.70 21.05
N GLY A 93 -16.30 4.40 22.16
CA GLY A 93 -17.04 5.67 22.16
C GLY A 93 -16.34 6.75 21.32
N LYS A 94 -15.01 6.89 21.46
CA LYS A 94 -14.21 7.83 20.64
C LYS A 94 -14.26 7.47 19.16
N LEU A 95 -14.19 6.18 18.84
CA LEU A 95 -14.25 5.69 17.46
C LEU A 95 -15.60 5.96 16.83
N ALA A 96 -16.69 5.63 17.54
CA ALA A 96 -18.05 5.90 17.09
C ALA A 96 -18.28 7.41 16.89
N GLN A 97 -17.84 8.25 17.83
CA GLN A 97 -17.95 9.70 17.71
C GLN A 97 -17.17 10.26 16.51
N ALA A 98 -15.94 9.79 16.30
CA ALA A 98 -15.12 10.23 15.16
C ALA A 98 -15.74 9.79 13.83
N ALA A 99 -16.24 8.56 13.74
CA ALA A 99 -16.89 8.05 12.53
C ALA A 99 -18.23 8.74 12.26
N TRP A 100 -19.01 9.06 13.31
CA TRP A 100 -20.26 9.82 13.21
C TRP A 100 -20.05 11.21 12.59
N LYS A 101 -18.94 11.88 12.90
CA LYS A 101 -18.58 13.18 12.28
C LYS A 101 -18.36 13.08 10.77
N GLU A 102 -17.92 11.93 10.29
CA GLU A 102 -17.71 11.69 8.85
C GLU A 102 -18.94 11.08 8.18
N HIS A 103 -19.75 10.32 8.93
CA HIS A 103 -20.97 9.68 8.44
C HIS A 103 -22.01 9.60 9.57
N PRO A 104 -23.01 10.51 9.60
CA PRO A 104 -23.95 10.68 10.72
C PRO A 104 -24.80 9.46 11.10
N GLU A 105 -24.86 8.44 10.25
CA GLU A 105 -25.53 7.16 10.56
C GLU A 105 -24.65 6.17 11.33
N THR A 106 -23.40 6.52 11.64
CA THR A 106 -22.49 5.59 12.33
C THR A 106 -22.92 5.36 13.78
N THR A 107 -23.05 4.09 14.15
CA THR A 107 -23.42 3.67 15.50
C THR A 107 -22.24 3.12 16.30
N VAL A 108 -22.44 2.95 17.61
CA VAL A 108 -21.49 2.24 18.50
C VAL A 108 -21.27 0.80 18.04
N GLU A 109 -22.33 0.14 17.53
CA GLU A 109 -22.25 -1.22 17.01
C GLU A 109 -21.30 -1.31 15.81
N ASN A 110 -21.35 -0.37 14.86
CA ASN A 110 -20.39 -0.34 13.75
C ASN A 110 -18.94 -0.18 14.23
N ALA A 111 -18.71 0.56 15.31
CA ALA A 111 -17.38 0.70 15.91
C ALA A 111 -16.91 -0.61 16.59
N CYS A 112 -17.82 -1.33 17.25
CA CYS A 112 -17.54 -2.66 17.80
C CYS A 112 -17.20 -3.67 16.69
N GLU A 113 -17.99 -3.74 15.63
CA GLU A 113 -17.73 -4.61 14.47
C GLU A 113 -16.38 -4.30 13.82
N ALA A 114 -16.05 -3.01 13.63
CA ALA A 114 -14.78 -2.60 13.07
C ALA A 114 -13.59 -3.04 13.94
N LEU A 115 -13.73 -2.96 15.26
CA LEU A 115 -12.73 -3.45 16.21
C LEU A 115 -12.57 -4.97 16.12
N GLN A 116 -13.68 -5.72 16.17
CA GLN A 116 -13.69 -7.17 16.09
C GLN A 116 -13.02 -7.66 14.80
N GLU A 117 -13.44 -7.16 13.64
CA GLU A 117 -12.84 -7.54 12.35
C GLU A 117 -11.34 -7.23 12.30
N THR A 118 -10.91 -6.14 12.94
CA THR A 118 -9.48 -5.78 12.99
C THR A 118 -8.70 -6.75 13.86
N GLN A 119 -9.24 -7.17 15.01
CA GLN A 119 -8.63 -8.16 15.88
C GLN A 119 -8.57 -9.55 15.25
N GLU A 120 -9.67 -10.00 14.63
CA GLU A 120 -9.72 -11.26 13.88
C GLU A 120 -8.70 -11.27 12.76
N TRP A 121 -8.58 -10.16 12.04
CA TRP A 121 -7.59 -10.01 10.98
C TRP A 121 -6.15 -10.08 11.50
N PHE A 122 -5.83 -9.41 12.62
CA PHE A 122 -4.52 -9.57 13.27
C PHE A 122 -4.27 -11.03 13.65
N HIS A 123 -5.24 -11.69 14.28
CA HIS A 123 -5.10 -13.08 14.69
C HIS A 123 -4.79 -13.99 13.50
N ARG A 124 -5.50 -13.85 12.38
CA ARG A 124 -5.25 -14.64 11.17
C ARG A 124 -3.85 -14.44 10.60
N VAL A 125 -3.37 -13.20 10.52
CA VAL A 125 -2.01 -12.92 10.02
C VAL A 125 -0.94 -13.51 10.95
N LEU A 126 -1.12 -13.40 12.26
CA LEU A 126 -0.17 -13.94 13.25
C LEU A 126 -0.23 -15.47 13.34
N ALA A 127 -1.39 -16.08 13.09
CA ALA A 127 -1.53 -17.53 12.97
C ALA A 127 -1.00 -18.07 11.63
N GLY A 128 -0.63 -17.21 10.68
CA GLY A 128 -0.20 -17.61 9.33
C GLY A 128 -1.34 -18.06 8.41
N THR A 129 -2.59 -17.87 8.81
CA THR A 129 -3.81 -18.24 8.04
C THR A 129 -4.33 -17.08 7.17
N ALA A 130 -3.59 -15.98 7.15
CA ALA A 130 -3.73 -14.88 6.19
C ALA A 130 -2.35 -14.31 5.86
N VAL A 131 -2.09 -14.02 4.58
CA VAL A 131 -0.91 -13.28 4.13
C VAL A 131 -1.38 -11.95 3.58
N ASN A 132 -0.98 -10.84 4.21
CA ASN A 132 -1.20 -9.46 3.73
C ASN A 132 -2.65 -9.11 3.32
N GLY A 133 -3.66 -9.71 3.94
CA GLY A 133 -5.08 -9.41 3.66
C GLY A 133 -5.85 -10.46 2.87
N GLU A 134 -5.21 -11.55 2.44
CA GLU A 134 -5.88 -12.59 1.66
C GLU A 134 -5.84 -13.93 2.40
N ALA A 135 -6.94 -14.69 2.30
CA ALA A 135 -6.99 -16.05 2.78
C ALA A 135 -5.92 -16.87 2.06
N VAL A 136 -5.04 -17.54 2.81
CA VAL A 136 -4.20 -18.59 2.24
C VAL A 136 -5.17 -19.71 1.88
N PRO A 137 -5.34 -20.10 0.60
CA PRO A 137 -6.17 -21.24 0.29
C PRO A 137 -5.59 -22.48 0.99
N ALA A 138 -6.44 -23.25 1.65
CA ALA A 138 -6.10 -24.54 2.23
C ALA A 138 -5.95 -25.65 1.16
N ALA A 139 -5.70 -25.29 -0.10
CA ALA A 139 -5.66 -26.22 -1.22
C ALA A 139 -4.23 -26.34 -1.73
N ASP A 140 -3.67 -27.54 -1.58
CA ASP A 140 -2.27 -27.89 -1.85
C ASP A 140 -1.83 -27.72 -3.32
N ASP A 141 -2.73 -27.37 -4.24
CA ASP A 141 -2.48 -27.38 -5.70
C ASP A 141 -2.49 -26.00 -6.39
N LEU A 142 -2.72 -24.89 -5.67
CA LEU A 142 -2.68 -23.55 -6.27
C LEU A 142 -1.39 -22.81 -5.88
N PRO A 143 -0.64 -22.25 -6.87
CA PRO A 143 0.54 -21.47 -6.54
C PRO A 143 0.14 -20.22 -5.75
N PRO A 144 0.99 -19.72 -4.84
CA PRO A 144 0.66 -18.55 -4.04
C PRO A 144 0.37 -17.34 -4.95
N LEU A 145 -0.64 -16.54 -4.57
CA LEU A 145 -1.03 -15.33 -5.32
C LEU A 145 0.15 -14.37 -5.52
N TRP A 146 1.04 -14.35 -4.53
CA TRP A 146 2.23 -13.52 -4.51
C TRP A 146 3.47 -14.40 -4.45
N LYS A 147 4.45 -14.11 -5.29
CA LYS A 147 5.80 -14.66 -5.19
C LYS A 147 6.76 -13.57 -4.74
N PRO A 148 7.81 -13.89 -3.95
CA PRO A 148 8.92 -12.97 -3.75
C PRO A 148 9.44 -12.50 -5.10
N LEU A 149 9.81 -11.22 -5.21
CA LEU A 149 10.60 -10.78 -6.36
C LEU A 149 12.03 -11.28 -6.16
N GLU A 150 12.57 -11.93 -7.19
CA GLU A 150 13.96 -12.38 -7.22
C GLU A 150 14.68 -11.72 -8.40
N VAL A 151 15.85 -11.13 -8.13
CA VAL A 151 16.73 -10.53 -9.13
C VAL A 151 18.08 -11.22 -9.01
N ASN A 152 18.56 -11.83 -10.10
CA ASN A 152 19.80 -12.61 -10.11
C ASN A 152 19.88 -13.70 -9.02
N GLY A 153 18.75 -14.36 -8.72
CA GLY A 153 18.66 -15.40 -7.69
C GLY A 153 18.59 -14.88 -6.26
N VAL A 154 18.56 -13.56 -6.06
CA VAL A 154 18.46 -12.93 -4.73
C VAL A 154 17.09 -12.30 -4.53
N ARG A 155 16.46 -12.59 -3.39
CA ARG A 155 15.15 -12.03 -3.02
C ARG A 155 15.23 -10.55 -2.70
N VAL A 156 14.47 -9.75 -3.43
CA VAL A 156 14.26 -8.33 -3.16
C VAL A 156 13.30 -8.18 -1.99
N ARG A 157 13.82 -7.73 -0.84
CA ARG A 157 13.00 -7.57 0.37
C ARG A 157 11.94 -6.48 0.17
N GLY A 158 10.71 -6.78 0.57
CA GLY A 158 9.59 -5.85 0.47
C GLY A 158 9.01 -5.67 -0.94
N ALA A 159 9.53 -6.40 -1.93
CA ALA A 159 8.95 -6.47 -3.27
C ALA A 159 8.36 -7.86 -3.54
N ARG A 160 7.25 -7.90 -4.29
CA ARG A 160 6.57 -9.13 -4.67
C ARG A 160 6.05 -9.04 -6.10
N VAL A 161 5.92 -10.20 -6.72
CA VAL A 161 5.37 -10.37 -8.06
C VAL A 161 3.99 -10.99 -7.93
N TYR A 162 3.01 -10.37 -8.58
CA TYR A 162 1.67 -10.94 -8.73
C TYR A 162 1.73 -12.14 -9.67
N ASN A 163 1.27 -13.32 -9.23
CA ASN A 163 1.44 -14.58 -9.97
C ASN A 163 0.20 -15.00 -10.79
N GLY A 164 -0.85 -14.18 -10.83
CA GLY A 164 -2.07 -14.47 -11.59
C GLY A 164 -3.28 -14.77 -10.72
N PRO A 165 -4.45 -15.06 -11.33
CA PRO A 165 -5.72 -14.84 -10.68
C PRO A 165 -5.92 -15.73 -9.46
N PHE A 166 -5.91 -15.11 -8.28
CA PHE A 166 -6.60 -15.63 -7.11
C PHE A 166 -8.01 -15.05 -7.10
N ARG A 167 -9.01 -15.89 -6.79
CA ARG A 167 -10.38 -15.42 -6.57
C ARG A 167 -10.34 -14.36 -5.45
N PRO A 168 -10.92 -13.16 -5.64
CA PRO A 168 -12.16 -12.93 -6.38
C PRO A 168 -11.98 -12.07 -7.64
N PHE A 169 -10.76 -11.86 -8.14
CA PHE A 169 -10.60 -11.08 -9.36
C PHE A 169 -11.25 -11.83 -10.51
N ARG A 170 -12.32 -11.25 -11.06
CA ARG A 170 -12.96 -11.75 -12.27
C ARG A 170 -11.90 -11.74 -13.38
N PRO A 171 -11.72 -12.84 -14.15
CA PRO A 171 -10.67 -12.93 -15.18
C PRO A 171 -10.76 -11.82 -16.24
N ASP A 172 -11.94 -11.25 -16.38
CA ASP A 172 -12.35 -10.18 -17.29
C ASP A 172 -12.32 -8.79 -16.64
N ASP A 173 -11.95 -8.63 -15.37
CA ASP A 173 -11.81 -7.31 -14.76
C ASP A 173 -10.58 -6.58 -15.33
N PRO A 174 -10.74 -5.52 -16.15
CA PRO A 174 -9.61 -4.79 -16.72
C PRO A 174 -8.76 -4.08 -15.65
N ARG A 175 -9.23 -4.01 -14.41
CA ARG A 175 -8.51 -3.44 -13.26
C ARG A 175 -7.61 -4.44 -12.56
N ALA A 176 -7.77 -5.75 -12.83
CA ALA A 176 -6.94 -6.77 -12.22
C ALA A 176 -5.48 -6.62 -12.68
N PRO A 177 -4.49 -6.74 -11.77
CA PRO A 177 -3.09 -6.74 -12.18
C PRO A 177 -2.79 -7.93 -13.08
N LYS A 178 -1.92 -7.72 -14.07
CA LYS A 178 -1.44 -8.81 -14.93
C LYS A 178 -0.42 -9.65 -14.17
N PRO A 179 -0.39 -11.00 -14.33
CA PRO A 179 0.70 -11.83 -13.83
C PRO A 179 2.05 -11.22 -14.23
N GLY A 180 3.03 -11.18 -13.32
CA GLY A 180 4.31 -10.50 -13.53
C GLY A 180 4.35 -9.03 -13.06
N THR A 181 3.23 -8.46 -12.61
CA THR A 181 3.22 -7.11 -12.03
C THR A 181 4.01 -7.09 -10.72
N VAL A 182 5.01 -6.21 -10.63
CA VAL A 182 5.81 -6.00 -9.42
C VAL A 182 5.13 -4.99 -8.51
N TYR A 183 5.11 -5.30 -7.22
CA TYR A 183 4.64 -4.43 -6.17
C TYR A 183 5.71 -4.25 -5.11
N VAL A 184 5.87 -3.02 -4.64
CA VAL A 184 6.62 -2.70 -3.45
C VAL A 184 5.66 -2.45 -2.31
N GLN A 185 5.96 -3.02 -1.15
CA GLN A 185 5.20 -2.89 0.07
C GLN A 185 6.04 -2.23 1.15
N GLY A 186 5.43 -1.38 1.95
CA GLY A 186 6.14 -0.79 3.08
C GLY A 186 5.27 0.11 3.94
N VAL A 187 5.92 0.83 4.85
CA VAL A 187 5.29 1.88 5.67
C VAL A 187 5.53 3.21 4.98
N LYS A 188 4.46 3.93 4.65
CA LYS A 188 4.54 5.29 4.11
C LYS A 188 5.13 6.21 5.17
N LEU A 189 6.22 6.89 4.83
CA LEU A 189 6.85 7.91 5.66
C LEU A 189 6.33 9.31 5.34
N GLY A 190 5.94 9.54 4.09
CA GLY A 190 5.38 10.79 3.63
C GLY A 190 5.10 10.76 2.13
N GLU A 191 4.33 11.71 1.65
CA GLU A 191 4.11 11.95 0.24
C GLU A 191 3.94 13.44 -0.06
N VAL A 192 4.24 13.83 -1.28
CA VAL A 192 3.91 15.14 -1.84
C VAL A 192 3.31 14.96 -3.22
N VAL A 193 2.32 15.79 -3.54
CA VAL A 193 1.72 15.84 -4.88
C VAL A 193 2.65 16.63 -5.78
N VAL A 194 3.14 16.00 -6.85
CA VAL A 194 3.98 16.63 -7.88
C VAL A 194 3.08 17.28 -8.93
N THR A 195 2.11 16.52 -9.42
CA THR A 195 1.10 16.98 -10.37
C THR A 195 -0.27 16.67 -9.78
N PRO A 196 -1.08 17.69 -9.44
CA PRO A 196 -2.39 17.46 -8.84
C PRO A 196 -3.38 16.88 -9.84
N ALA A 197 -4.37 16.15 -9.32
CA ALA A 197 -5.46 15.66 -10.14
C ALA A 197 -6.26 16.83 -10.73
N PRO A 198 -6.50 16.88 -12.07
CA PRO A 198 -7.19 18.00 -12.72
C PRO A 198 -8.57 18.30 -12.14
N HIS A 199 -9.24 17.28 -11.60
CA HIS A 199 -10.57 17.39 -10.99
C HIS A 199 -10.58 17.09 -9.48
N GLY A 200 -9.40 17.07 -8.85
CA GLY A 200 -9.25 16.73 -7.43
C GLY A 200 -9.39 15.23 -7.13
N GLU A 201 -9.40 14.88 -5.86
CA GLU A 201 -9.56 13.49 -5.40
C GLU A 201 -11.03 13.09 -5.37
N TRP A 202 -11.30 11.84 -5.75
CA TRP A 202 -12.62 11.24 -5.53
C TRP A 202 -12.70 10.63 -4.13
N LYS A 203 -13.78 10.96 -3.40
CA LYS A 203 -14.09 10.35 -2.10
C LYS A 203 -15.28 9.39 -2.27
N PRO A 204 -15.05 8.06 -2.25
CA PRO A 204 -16.15 7.09 -2.25
C PRO A 204 -17.05 7.30 -1.05
N ASP A 205 -18.36 7.22 -1.26
CA ASP A 205 -19.30 7.04 -0.17
C ASP A 205 -19.03 5.69 0.50
N SER A 206 -18.56 5.73 1.73
CA SER A 206 -18.04 4.58 2.46
C SER A 206 -19.02 4.21 3.56
N LYS A 207 -19.36 2.93 3.65
CA LYS A 207 -20.26 2.44 4.71
C LYS A 207 -19.74 2.81 6.11
N PRO A 208 -20.62 3.06 7.10
CA PRO A 208 -20.25 3.43 8.47
C PRO A 208 -19.13 2.57 9.09
N LYS A 209 -19.26 1.24 9.03
CA LYS A 209 -18.24 0.30 9.52
C LYS A 209 -16.88 0.49 8.84
N THR A 210 -16.87 0.74 7.52
CA THR A 210 -15.63 0.97 6.76
C THR A 210 -14.93 2.25 7.22
N ILE A 211 -15.70 3.30 7.51
CA ILE A 211 -15.18 4.56 8.06
C ILE A 211 -14.59 4.32 9.46
N ALA A 212 -15.32 3.66 10.35
CA ALA A 212 -14.82 3.30 11.67
C ALA A 212 -13.52 2.47 11.57
N LYS A 213 -13.46 1.47 10.69
CA LYS A 213 -12.25 0.66 10.46
C LYS A 213 -11.08 1.50 9.94
N ARG A 214 -11.34 2.46 9.03
CA ARG A 214 -10.32 3.40 8.53
C ARG A 214 -9.76 4.26 9.66
N ILE A 215 -10.62 4.87 10.48
CA ILE A 215 -10.23 5.71 11.62
C ILE A 215 -9.44 4.89 12.66
N LEU A 216 -9.90 3.67 12.96
CA LEU A 216 -9.19 2.76 13.85
C LEU A 216 -7.79 2.45 13.30
N ARG A 217 -7.70 2.05 12.03
CA ARG A 217 -6.42 1.71 11.39
C ARG A 217 -5.47 2.89 11.33
N ALA A 218 -5.95 4.12 11.14
CA ALA A 218 -5.11 5.33 11.16
C ALA A 218 -4.36 5.50 12.50
N GLN A 219 -4.91 4.98 13.60
CA GLN A 219 -4.25 4.99 14.90
C GLN A 219 -3.22 3.87 15.07
N LEU A 220 -3.12 2.92 14.15
CA LEU A 220 -2.27 1.73 14.25
C LEU A 220 -1.12 1.79 13.24
N PRO A 221 0.06 1.23 13.55
CA PRO A 221 1.18 1.13 12.61
C PRO A 221 0.79 0.57 11.23
N VAL A 222 -0.11 -0.41 11.18
CA VAL A 222 -0.64 -1.00 9.93
C VAL A 222 -1.50 -0.04 9.09
N GLY A 223 -1.94 1.09 9.64
CA GLY A 223 -2.63 2.14 8.88
C GLY A 223 -1.72 2.84 7.87
N LEU A 224 -0.42 2.86 8.15
CA LEU A 224 0.60 3.44 7.28
C LEU A 224 1.14 2.44 6.25
N PHE A 225 0.70 1.17 6.33
CA PHE A 225 1.11 0.16 5.37
C PHE A 225 0.51 0.44 4.00
N VAL A 226 1.37 0.52 2.99
CA VAL A 226 1.04 0.84 1.61
C VAL A 226 1.65 -0.19 0.68
N GLN A 227 1.00 -0.34 -0.48
CA GLN A 227 1.48 -1.17 -1.56
C GLN A 227 1.41 -0.36 -2.86
N TYR A 228 2.55 -0.16 -3.51
CA TYR A 228 2.65 0.55 -4.78
C TYR A 228 2.91 -0.45 -5.91
N LYS A 229 2.10 -0.34 -6.97
CA LYS A 229 2.32 -1.06 -8.23
C LYS A 229 3.48 -0.36 -8.97
N LEU A 230 4.57 -1.08 -9.27
CA LEU A 230 5.73 -0.52 -9.98
C LEU A 230 5.58 -0.56 -11.51
N ASP A 231 4.40 -0.21 -12.01
CA ASP A 231 4.06 -0.26 -13.44
C ASP A 231 4.96 0.70 -14.25
N PRO A 232 5.80 0.25 -15.22
CA PRO A 232 6.72 1.11 -15.96
C PRO A 232 6.02 2.26 -16.69
N GLU A 233 4.76 2.06 -17.11
CA GLU A 233 3.97 3.13 -17.74
C GLU A 233 3.59 4.24 -16.75
N ARG A 234 3.68 3.97 -15.44
CA ARG A 234 3.24 4.83 -14.34
C ARG A 234 4.37 5.19 -13.37
N LEU A 235 5.48 4.48 -13.43
CA LEU A 235 6.65 4.69 -12.60
C LEU A 235 7.56 5.66 -13.33
N VAL A 236 7.62 6.88 -12.82
CA VAL A 236 8.42 7.96 -13.41
C VAL A 236 9.86 7.86 -12.94
N ASP A 237 10.05 7.55 -11.65
CA ASP A 237 11.37 7.41 -11.03
C ASP A 237 11.28 6.51 -9.79
N LEU A 238 12.37 5.80 -9.49
CA LEU A 238 12.51 4.94 -8.32
C LEU A 238 13.94 5.07 -7.80
N ARG A 239 14.11 5.19 -6.49
CA ARG A 239 15.42 5.33 -5.83
C ARG A 239 15.39 4.59 -4.50
N VAL A 240 16.55 4.17 -4.03
CA VAL A 240 16.69 3.36 -2.80
C VAL A 240 17.79 3.90 -1.88
N GLY A 241 17.74 3.53 -0.60
CA GLY A 241 18.78 3.87 0.37
C GLY A 241 19.04 5.38 0.50
N ALA A 242 20.32 5.77 0.42
CA ALA A 242 20.73 7.18 0.55
C ALA A 242 20.16 8.07 -0.57
N GLU A 243 20.06 7.56 -1.80
CA GLU A 243 19.48 8.30 -2.93
C GLU A 243 17.99 8.56 -2.72
N ALA A 244 17.27 7.61 -2.12
CA ALA A 244 15.86 7.80 -1.76
C ALA A 244 15.68 8.94 -0.75
N SER A 245 16.56 9.01 0.26
CA SER A 245 16.54 10.08 1.25
C SER A 245 16.84 11.45 0.62
N ALA A 246 17.87 11.53 -0.22
CA ALA A 246 18.23 12.75 -0.92
C ALA A 246 17.09 13.24 -1.84
N ALA A 247 16.48 12.32 -2.58
CA ALA A 247 15.35 12.62 -3.45
C ALA A 247 14.16 13.17 -2.66
N ALA A 248 13.77 12.50 -1.57
CA ALA A 248 12.66 12.93 -0.72
C ALA A 248 12.89 14.33 -0.14
N LYS A 249 14.12 14.64 0.28
CA LYS A 249 14.49 15.97 0.76
C LYS A 249 14.36 17.03 -0.33
N ILE A 250 14.86 16.75 -1.55
CA ILE A 250 14.75 17.67 -2.70
C ILE A 250 13.29 17.88 -3.10
N GLY A 251 12.49 16.80 -3.09
CA GLY A 251 11.06 16.85 -3.39
C GLY A 251 10.21 17.51 -2.30
N GLY A 252 10.79 17.85 -1.14
CA GLY A 252 10.06 18.49 -0.05
C GLY A 252 9.10 17.56 0.69
N ILE A 253 9.36 16.25 0.71
CA ILE A 253 8.54 15.30 1.47
C ILE A 253 8.73 15.56 2.96
N ALA A 254 7.65 15.96 3.62
CA ALA A 254 7.59 15.98 5.07
C ALA A 254 7.43 14.55 5.60
N ILE A 255 8.36 14.11 6.45
CA ILE A 255 8.28 12.80 7.11
C ILE A 255 7.30 12.91 8.27
N GLU A 256 6.27 12.06 8.26
CA GLU A 256 5.28 11.95 9.32
C GLU A 256 5.95 11.38 10.60
N PRO A 257 5.99 12.14 11.72
CA PRO A 257 6.64 11.67 12.94
C PRO A 257 6.01 10.38 13.49
N GLU A 258 4.71 10.19 13.29
CA GLU A 258 4.00 8.98 13.68
C GLU A 258 4.46 7.74 12.90
N ALA A 259 4.87 7.90 11.64
CA ALA A 259 5.43 6.83 10.84
C ALA A 259 6.78 6.36 11.38
N LEU A 260 7.64 7.31 11.78
CA LEU A 260 8.92 6.99 12.43
C LEU A 260 8.71 6.25 13.76
N ARG A 261 7.80 6.72 14.61
CA ARG A 261 7.45 6.05 15.88
C ARG A 261 6.88 4.65 15.67
N SER A 262 6.18 4.44 14.56
CA SER A 262 5.58 3.14 14.22
C SER A 262 6.62 2.12 13.73
N LEU A 263 7.74 2.59 13.20
CA LEU A 263 8.85 1.78 12.70
C LEU A 263 9.89 1.49 13.78
N PHE A 264 10.34 2.53 14.47
CA PHE A 264 11.38 2.47 15.46
C PHE A 264 10.72 2.64 16.82
N LYS A 265 10.63 1.55 17.60
CA LYS A 265 10.21 1.66 19.00
C LYS A 265 11.16 2.63 19.69
N VAL A 266 10.67 3.80 20.07
CA VAL A 266 11.13 4.43 21.30
C VAL A 266 10.28 3.79 22.38
N ALA A 267 10.93 3.09 23.32
CA ALA A 267 10.27 2.63 24.54
C ALA A 267 9.54 3.80 25.22
N PRO A 268 8.47 3.55 26.01
CA PRO A 268 7.77 4.60 26.75
C PRO A 268 8.72 5.49 27.56
#